data_AF-A0A818YYP0-F1
#
_entry.id   AF-A0A818YYP0-F1
#
_cell.length_a   1.000
_cell.length_b   1.000
_cell.length_c   1.000
_cell.angle_alpha   90.00
_cell.angle_beta   90.00
_cell.angle_gamma   90.00
#
_symmetry.space_group_name_H-M   'P 1'
#
loop_
_entity.id
_entity.type
_entity.pdbx_description
1 polymer ?
#
loop_
_entity_poly.entity_id
_entity_poly.type
_entity_poly.pdbx_seq_one_letter_code
_entity_poly.pdbx_strand_id
1 'polypeptide(L)'
;MVPLNLLVNPGAELSGLAGWTQNGASAVLQDTGGLLYSGYNPRTESASFAGGYGLGGSSSSLLQNVNLLNGIENYTAAQLDAGTLQVEVAFYYQTYYDTFLPYDDTVVTITFRAANNTVLSTQTIGVLRCSHGSSSWCYSKNLFSIPAGTRSVDYVMTFTRNSGTKIGAYIDDASLRVV
;
A
#
# COMPACT_ATOMS: atom_id res chain seq x y z
N MET A 1 19.93 -4.23 12.85
CA MET A 1 18.94 -5.25 12.45
C MET A 1 17.78 -4.49 11.81
N VAL A 2 17.23 -4.97 10.69
CA VAL A 2 16.04 -4.37 10.08
C VAL A 2 14.81 -4.97 10.77
N PRO A 3 13.86 -4.18 11.29
CA PRO A 3 12.64 -4.71 11.91
C PRO A 3 11.80 -5.53 10.93
N LEU A 4 10.95 -6.40 11.47
CA LEU A 4 10.14 -7.30 10.65
C LEU A 4 9.12 -6.49 9.85
N ASN A 5 8.90 -6.85 8.59
CA ASN A 5 7.79 -6.28 7.84
C ASN A 5 6.48 -6.88 8.36
N LEU A 6 5.59 -6.03 8.85
CA LEU A 6 4.30 -6.43 9.41
C LEU A 6 3.26 -6.75 8.34
N LEU A 7 3.53 -6.39 7.07
CA LEU A 7 2.66 -6.72 5.96
C LEU A 7 2.87 -8.16 5.51
N VAL A 8 1.76 -8.88 5.31
CA VAL A 8 1.73 -10.15 4.58
C VAL A 8 1.66 -9.86 3.09
N ASN A 9 2.41 -10.62 2.29
CA ASN A 9 2.46 -10.49 0.83
C ASN A 9 2.78 -9.04 0.36
N PRO A 10 3.88 -8.42 0.80
CA PRO A 10 4.17 -7.01 0.52
C PRO A 10 4.51 -6.67 -0.94
N GLY A 11 4.98 -7.65 -1.71
CA GLY A 11 5.33 -7.51 -3.14
C GLY A 11 4.38 -8.26 -4.07
N ALA A 12 3.18 -8.63 -3.60
CA ALA A 12 2.22 -9.41 -4.39
C ALA A 12 2.71 -10.80 -4.86
N GLU A 13 3.72 -11.40 -4.26
CA GLU A 13 4.32 -12.68 -4.68
C GLU A 13 3.49 -13.93 -4.31
N LEU A 14 2.56 -13.81 -3.35
CA LEU A 14 1.64 -14.91 -3.06
C LEU A 14 0.48 -14.93 -4.07
N SER A 15 0.03 -16.13 -4.43
CA SER A 15 -1.05 -16.36 -5.41
C SER A 15 -2.22 -15.36 -5.28
N GLY A 16 -2.44 -14.57 -6.32
CA GLY A 16 -3.45 -13.53 -6.36
C GLY A 16 -3.12 -12.39 -5.40
N LEU A 17 -4.08 -12.06 -4.54
CA LEU A 17 -3.96 -10.97 -3.55
C LEU A 17 -4.03 -11.53 -2.13
N ALA A 18 -3.49 -12.73 -1.91
CA ALA A 18 -3.51 -13.37 -0.60
C ALA A 18 -2.94 -12.44 0.48
N GLY A 19 -3.65 -12.32 1.61
CA GLY A 19 -3.31 -11.39 2.69
C GLY A 19 -3.87 -9.97 2.54
N TRP A 20 -4.49 -9.64 1.40
CA TRP A 20 -5.10 -8.34 1.14
C TRP A 20 -6.61 -8.44 0.92
N THR A 21 -7.35 -7.49 1.47
CA THR A 21 -8.79 -7.36 1.26
C THR A 21 -9.04 -6.26 0.24
N GLN A 22 -9.76 -6.59 -0.83
CA GLN A 22 -10.26 -5.58 -1.76
C GLN A 22 -11.46 -4.85 -1.16
N ASN A 23 -11.44 -3.51 -1.21
CA ASN A 23 -12.58 -2.71 -0.74
C ASN A 23 -13.53 -2.36 -1.89
N GLY A 24 -14.83 -2.59 -1.68
CA GLY A 24 -15.88 -2.21 -2.63
C GLY A 24 -15.73 -2.86 -4.00
N ALA A 25 -16.03 -2.11 -5.07
CA ALA A 25 -15.87 -2.54 -6.46
C ALA A 25 -14.41 -2.40 -6.97
N SER A 26 -13.44 -2.65 -6.09
CA SER A 26 -12.03 -2.64 -6.44
C SER A 26 -11.73 -3.65 -7.53
N ALA A 27 -10.81 -3.28 -8.42
CA ALA A 27 -10.30 -4.12 -9.48
C ALA A 27 -8.78 -4.30 -9.42
N VAL A 28 -8.15 -4.02 -8.27
CA VAL A 28 -6.71 -4.24 -8.09
C VAL A 28 -6.37 -5.67 -8.46
N LEU A 29 -5.25 -5.86 -9.15
CA LEU A 29 -4.76 -7.16 -9.59
C LEU A 29 -3.29 -7.34 -9.25
N GLN A 30 -2.88 -8.60 -9.22
CA GLN A 30 -1.48 -9.00 -9.23
C GLN A 30 -0.99 -8.94 -10.69
N ASP A 31 -0.06 -8.04 -11.00
CA ASP A 31 0.54 -7.91 -12.34
C ASP A 31 1.90 -8.60 -12.36
N THR A 32 2.02 -9.66 -13.16
CA THR A 32 3.24 -10.46 -13.31
C THR A 32 4.15 -10.00 -14.44
N GLY A 33 3.89 -8.81 -14.99
CA GLY A 33 4.68 -8.21 -16.06
C GLY A 33 3.83 -7.90 -17.29
N GLY A 34 3.34 -6.66 -17.33
CA GLY A 34 2.66 -6.10 -18.49
C GLY A 34 1.24 -6.58 -18.73
N LEU A 35 0.51 -7.05 -17.69
CA LEU A 35 -0.91 -7.39 -17.83
C LEU A 35 -1.73 -6.14 -18.20
N LEU A 36 -1.53 -5.01 -17.51
CA LEU A 36 -2.21 -3.77 -17.87
C LEU A 36 -1.56 -3.06 -19.05
N TYR A 37 -0.23 -2.91 -19.01
CA TYR A 37 0.54 -2.18 -20.03
C TYR A 37 1.88 -2.87 -20.27
N SER A 38 2.16 -3.27 -21.52
CA SER A 38 3.38 -3.97 -21.88
C SER A 38 4.64 -3.22 -21.45
N GLY A 39 5.61 -3.93 -20.88
CA GLY A 39 6.89 -3.37 -20.45
C GLY A 39 6.89 -2.74 -19.05
N TYR A 40 5.75 -2.72 -18.35
CA TYR A 40 5.66 -2.40 -16.93
C TYR A 40 5.81 -3.69 -16.13
N ASN A 41 7.05 -3.96 -15.73
CA ASN A 41 7.42 -5.18 -15.00
C ASN A 41 7.48 -4.92 -13.49
N PRO A 42 7.23 -5.96 -12.67
CA PRO A 42 7.53 -5.96 -11.25
C PRO A 42 8.90 -5.37 -10.94
N ARG A 43 9.01 -4.67 -9.81
CA ARG A 43 10.27 -4.07 -9.37
C ARG A 43 11.25 -5.15 -8.96
N THR A 44 10.77 -6.06 -8.11
CA THR A 44 11.51 -7.23 -7.66
C THR A 44 10.71 -8.48 -8.00
N GLU A 45 11.39 -9.62 -7.95
CA GLU A 45 10.78 -10.95 -8.09
C GLU A 45 9.84 -11.08 -9.30
N SER A 46 8.56 -11.37 -9.10
CA SER A 46 7.68 -11.85 -10.18
C SER A 46 6.31 -11.18 -10.25
N ALA A 47 5.94 -10.34 -9.28
CA ALA A 47 4.63 -9.70 -9.24
C ALA A 47 4.69 -8.28 -8.66
N SER A 48 3.66 -7.49 -8.96
CA SER A 48 3.40 -6.19 -8.33
C SER A 48 1.91 -5.96 -8.19
N PHE A 49 1.50 -5.01 -7.37
CA PHE A 49 0.10 -4.58 -7.32
C PHE A 49 -0.16 -3.55 -8.41
N ALA A 50 -1.20 -3.78 -9.21
CA ALA A 50 -1.64 -2.83 -10.23
C ALA A 50 -3.11 -2.45 -10.02
N GLY A 51 -3.44 -1.17 -10.20
CA GLY A 51 -4.79 -0.64 -9.95
C GLY A 51 -5.90 -1.30 -10.75
N GLY A 52 -5.55 -1.93 -11.88
CA GLY A 52 -6.38 -2.93 -12.56
C GLY A 52 -7.29 -2.42 -13.67
N TYR A 53 -8.22 -3.28 -14.10
CA TYR A 53 -9.19 -2.97 -15.15
C TYR A 53 -10.41 -2.31 -14.53
N GLY A 54 -10.70 -1.05 -14.87
CA GLY A 54 -11.70 -0.25 -14.15
C GLY A 54 -13.16 -0.59 -14.47
N LEU A 55 -13.55 -1.85 -14.23
CA LEU A 55 -14.88 -2.42 -14.43
C LEU A 55 -15.90 -2.04 -13.34
N GLY A 56 -15.50 -1.26 -12.31
CA GLY A 56 -16.37 -0.90 -11.18
C GLY A 56 -16.28 0.54 -10.67
N GLY A 57 -15.35 1.36 -11.16
CA GLY A 57 -15.16 2.74 -10.68
C GLY A 57 -13.84 3.35 -11.14
N SER A 58 -13.63 4.64 -10.84
CA SER A 58 -12.36 5.34 -11.05
C SER A 58 -11.37 5.14 -9.90
N SER A 59 -11.65 4.26 -8.94
CA SER A 59 -10.75 3.99 -7.82
C SER A 59 -10.81 2.51 -7.43
N SER A 60 -9.67 1.96 -7.03
CA SER A 60 -9.51 0.59 -6.54
C SER A 60 -8.55 0.59 -5.36
N SER A 61 -8.74 -0.33 -4.40
CA SER A 61 -7.93 -0.33 -3.19
C SER A 61 -7.79 -1.69 -2.54
N LEU A 62 -6.65 -1.87 -1.86
CA LEU A 62 -6.33 -3.01 -1.01
C LEU A 62 -6.10 -2.56 0.41
N LEU A 63 -6.65 -3.32 1.35
CA LEU A 63 -6.51 -3.13 2.80
C LEU A 63 -5.82 -4.33 3.41
N GLN A 64 -4.88 -4.08 4.32
CA GLN A 64 -4.49 -5.03 5.34
C GLN A 64 -4.66 -4.39 6.72
N ASN A 65 -5.41 -5.04 7.61
CA ASN A 65 -5.45 -4.67 9.03
C ASN A 65 -4.35 -5.43 9.76
N VAL A 66 -3.37 -4.70 10.28
CA VAL A 66 -2.22 -5.23 11.00
C VAL A 66 -2.47 -5.08 12.49
N ASN A 67 -2.54 -6.21 13.20
CA ASN A 67 -2.62 -6.20 14.65
C ASN A 67 -1.23 -5.95 15.25
N LEU A 68 -1.10 -4.92 16.09
CA LEU A 68 0.13 -4.62 16.83
C LEU A 68 0.10 -5.28 18.22
N LEU A 69 -1.03 -5.24 18.92
CA LEU A 69 -1.17 -5.84 20.25
C LEU A 69 -1.18 -7.36 20.14
N ASN A 70 -0.18 -8.02 20.71
CA ASN A 70 0.01 -9.47 20.58
C ASN A 70 0.04 -9.92 19.10
N GLY A 71 0.51 -9.03 18.22
CA GLY A 71 0.73 -9.33 16.80
C GLY A 71 2.02 -10.13 16.59
N ILE A 72 2.53 -10.12 15.36
CA ILE A 72 3.74 -10.88 14.99
C ILE A 72 5.00 -10.42 15.75
N GLU A 73 5.12 -9.11 16.02
CA GLU A 73 6.19 -8.56 16.87
C GLU A 73 5.82 -8.52 18.36
N ASN A 74 4.61 -8.98 18.71
CA ASN A 74 4.14 -9.19 20.08
C ASN A 74 4.26 -7.95 21.00
N TYR A 75 3.96 -6.75 20.49
CA TYR A 75 3.92 -5.55 21.31
C TYR A 75 2.85 -5.67 22.40
N THR A 76 3.22 -5.27 23.62
CA THR A 76 2.30 -5.21 24.77
C THR A 76 1.50 -3.91 24.77
N ALA A 77 0.36 -3.91 25.46
CA ALA A 77 -0.44 -2.70 25.66
C ALA A 77 0.38 -1.57 26.30
N ALA A 78 1.21 -1.88 27.30
CA ALA A 78 2.04 -0.89 27.99
C ALA A 78 3.05 -0.20 27.05
N GLN A 79 3.65 -0.94 26.11
CA GLN A 79 4.57 -0.37 25.11
C GLN A 79 3.84 0.54 24.13
N LEU A 80 2.66 0.13 23.64
CA LEU A 80 1.85 0.94 22.72
C LEU A 80 1.29 2.18 23.42
N ASP A 81 0.90 2.06 24.69
CA ASP A 81 0.32 3.15 25.48
C ASP A 81 1.36 4.17 25.95
N ALA A 82 2.64 3.82 25.94
CA ALA A 82 3.73 4.77 26.18
C ALA A 82 3.81 5.86 25.10
N GLY A 83 3.29 5.61 23.89
CA GLY A 83 3.24 6.59 22.79
C GLY A 83 4.62 7.00 22.26
N THR A 84 5.65 6.18 22.48
CA THR A 84 7.03 6.46 22.07
C THR A 84 7.44 5.78 20.77
N LEU A 85 6.62 4.84 20.27
CA LEU A 85 6.90 4.06 19.07
C LEU A 85 6.54 4.84 17.80
N GLN A 86 7.25 4.57 16.71
CA GLN A 86 6.92 5.07 15.38
C GLN A 86 6.67 3.89 14.43
N VAL A 87 5.97 4.18 13.33
CA VAL A 87 5.85 3.25 12.22
C VAL A 87 6.52 3.85 10.99
N GLU A 88 7.41 3.06 10.39
CA GLU A 88 7.98 3.30 9.08
C GLU A 88 7.08 2.68 8.02
N VAL A 89 6.71 3.50 7.04
CA VAL A 89 5.94 3.09 5.86
C VAL A 89 6.81 3.36 4.65
N ALA A 90 7.14 2.32 3.91
CA ALA A 90 7.87 2.49 2.66
C ALA A 90 7.36 1.56 1.57
N PHE A 91 7.47 1.98 0.33
CA PHE A 91 7.06 1.21 -0.83
C PHE A 91 7.67 1.81 -2.09
N TYR A 92 7.70 1.01 -3.14
CA TYR A 92 7.99 1.50 -4.48
C TYR A 92 6.69 1.68 -5.25
N TYR A 93 6.65 2.70 -6.10
CA TYR A 93 5.50 2.98 -6.93
C TYR A 93 5.92 3.37 -8.34
N GLN A 94 5.06 3.03 -9.30
CA GLN A 94 5.22 3.36 -10.70
C GLN A 94 3.88 3.84 -11.27
N THR A 95 3.94 4.69 -12.29
CA THR A 95 2.74 5.13 -13.02
C THR A 95 2.96 4.93 -14.51
N TYR A 96 1.92 4.43 -15.19
CA TYR A 96 1.88 4.35 -16.64
C TYR A 96 2.03 5.75 -17.24
N TYR A 97 3.07 5.91 -18.04
CA TYR A 97 3.33 7.13 -18.79
C TYR A 97 2.64 7.07 -20.15
N ASP A 98 1.72 8.00 -20.37
CA ASP A 98 1.11 8.29 -21.66
C ASP A 98 1.30 9.77 -21.98
N THR A 99 1.85 10.09 -23.14
CA THR A 99 2.08 11.48 -23.56
C THR A 99 0.81 12.28 -23.77
N PHE A 100 -0.35 11.62 -23.91
CA PHE A 100 -1.62 12.26 -24.26
C PHE A 100 -2.68 12.21 -23.16
N LEU A 101 -2.42 11.48 -22.08
CA LEU A 101 -3.40 11.23 -21.03
C LEU A 101 -2.87 11.63 -19.64
N PRO A 102 -3.74 12.17 -18.76
CA PRO A 102 -3.40 12.36 -17.35
C PRO A 102 -2.97 11.05 -16.69
N TYR A 103 -1.87 11.12 -15.92
CA TYR A 103 -1.38 10.01 -15.11
C TYR A 103 -2.38 9.59 -14.04
N ASP A 104 -2.45 8.29 -13.79
CA ASP A 104 -3.19 7.72 -12.67
C ASP A 104 -2.42 7.89 -11.35
N ASP A 105 -3.15 7.83 -10.24
CA ASP A 105 -2.64 8.20 -8.93
C ASP A 105 -2.46 7.00 -8.02
N THR A 106 -1.40 7.06 -7.22
CA THR A 106 -1.19 6.17 -6.07
C THR A 106 -1.32 6.97 -4.78
N VAL A 107 -2.03 6.43 -3.80
CA VAL A 107 -2.12 6.96 -2.44
C VAL A 107 -1.98 5.81 -1.45
N VAL A 108 -1.16 5.99 -0.41
CA VAL A 108 -1.09 5.06 0.73
C VAL A 108 -1.58 5.77 1.98
N THR A 109 -2.57 5.17 2.64
CA THR A 109 -3.17 5.68 3.87
C THR A 109 -2.97 4.70 5.01
N ILE A 110 -2.58 5.22 6.16
CA ILE A 110 -2.41 4.48 7.40
C ILE A 110 -3.41 4.99 8.43
N THR A 111 -4.23 4.10 9.00
CA THR A 111 -5.16 4.47 10.08
C THR A 111 -4.88 3.68 11.34
N PHE A 112 -4.51 4.39 12.41
CA PHE A 112 -4.29 3.83 13.74
C PHE A 112 -5.62 3.70 14.47
N ARG A 113 -5.88 2.52 15.05
CA ARG A 113 -7.12 2.23 15.77
C ARG A 113 -6.87 1.72 17.18
N ALA A 114 -7.76 2.10 18.09
CA ALA A 114 -7.83 1.54 19.43
C ALA A 114 -8.51 0.15 19.43
N ALA A 115 -8.52 -0.52 20.60
CA ALA A 115 -9.10 -1.86 20.78
C ALA A 115 -10.59 -1.95 20.38
N ASN A 116 -11.33 -0.86 20.52
CA ASN A 116 -12.74 -0.74 20.19
C ASN A 116 -12.99 -0.27 18.73
N ASN A 117 -11.97 -0.33 17.88
CA ASN A 117 -11.94 0.14 16.48
C ASN A 117 -12.09 1.66 16.29
N THR A 118 -12.11 2.47 17.36
CA THR A 118 -12.07 3.93 17.25
C THR A 118 -10.80 4.35 16.51
N VAL A 119 -10.97 5.21 15.50
CA VAL A 119 -9.85 5.84 14.80
C VAL A 119 -9.18 6.83 15.74
N LEU A 120 -7.88 6.63 15.98
CA LEU A 120 -7.05 7.54 16.77
C LEU A 120 -6.36 8.57 15.88
N SER A 121 -5.88 8.14 14.71
CA SER A 121 -5.26 9.01 13.72
C SER A 121 -5.27 8.36 12.35
N THR A 122 -5.31 9.18 11.31
CA THR A 122 -5.11 8.77 9.92
C THR A 122 -4.00 9.62 9.30
N GLN A 123 -3.06 8.96 8.64
CA GLN A 123 -1.96 9.58 7.91
C GLN A 123 -2.04 9.19 6.45
N THR A 124 -1.87 10.15 5.56
CA THR A 124 -1.89 9.93 4.12
C THR A 124 -0.54 10.32 3.54
N ILE A 125 0.13 9.37 2.91
CA ILE A 125 1.26 9.64 2.04
C ILE A 125 0.61 10.10 0.73
N GLY A 126 0.76 11.40 0.43
CA GLY A 126 -0.06 12.17 -0.53
C GLY A 126 -0.21 11.56 -1.94
N VAL A 127 -0.77 12.33 -2.88
CA VAL A 127 -0.97 11.81 -4.24
C VAL A 127 0.37 11.66 -4.97
N LEU A 128 0.74 10.41 -5.27
CA LEU A 128 2.02 10.04 -5.87
C LEU A 128 1.88 9.65 -7.34
N ARG A 129 2.86 10.11 -8.15
CA ARG A 129 3.02 9.78 -9.56
C ARG A 129 4.51 9.58 -9.86
N CYS A 130 4.86 8.52 -10.56
CA CYS A 130 6.24 8.26 -11.00
C CYS A 130 6.29 8.23 -12.53
N SER A 131 6.65 9.35 -13.15
CA SER A 131 6.53 9.56 -14.61
C SER A 131 7.84 9.38 -15.38
N HIS A 132 8.74 8.49 -14.93
CA HIS A 132 10.05 8.25 -15.55
C HIS A 132 10.04 7.12 -16.62
N GLY A 133 8.88 6.75 -17.15
CA GLY A 133 8.71 5.69 -18.16
C GLY A 133 8.58 4.27 -17.58
N SER A 134 8.48 3.28 -18.48
CA SER A 134 8.02 1.91 -18.16
C SER A 134 8.97 1.04 -17.32
N SER A 135 10.18 1.50 -16.99
CA SER A 135 11.17 0.73 -16.22
C SER A 135 11.60 1.38 -14.91
N SER A 136 10.97 2.48 -14.51
CA SER A 136 11.46 3.32 -13.42
C SER A 136 10.49 3.32 -12.26
N TRP A 137 10.90 2.70 -11.16
CA TRP A 137 10.19 2.72 -9.88
C TRP A 137 10.68 3.87 -9.01
N CYS A 138 9.76 4.66 -8.46
CA CYS A 138 10.04 5.68 -7.47
C CYS A 138 9.91 5.08 -6.06
N TYR A 139 10.65 5.62 -5.09
CA TYR A 139 10.62 5.16 -3.71
C TYR A 139 9.94 6.19 -2.81
N SER A 140 9.06 5.73 -1.93
CA SER A 140 8.48 6.53 -0.85
C SER A 140 8.83 5.91 0.49
N LYS A 141 9.20 6.74 1.46
CA LYS A 141 9.48 6.35 2.85
C LYS A 141 9.04 7.46 3.79
N ASN A 142 8.21 7.10 4.77
CA ASN A 142 7.65 8.03 5.74
C ASN A 142 7.69 7.42 7.15
N LEU A 143 7.79 8.29 8.15
CA LEU A 143 7.75 7.92 9.57
C LEU A 143 6.57 8.63 10.22
N PHE A 144 5.76 7.87 10.96
CA PHE A 144 4.61 8.40 11.70
C PHE A 144 4.66 7.93 13.14
N SER A 145 4.39 8.82 14.09
CA SER A 145 4.22 8.42 15.49
C SER A 145 2.98 7.54 15.65
N ILE A 146 3.11 6.46 16.43
CA ILE A 146 1.99 5.60 16.79
C ILE A 146 1.27 6.25 17.98
N PRO A 147 0.00 6.67 17.85
CA PRO A 147 -0.73 7.26 18.97
C PRO A 147 -0.85 6.28 20.14
N ALA A 148 -0.74 6.77 21.38
CA ALA A 148 -1.03 5.98 22.57
C ALA A 148 -2.44 5.38 22.49
N GLY A 149 -2.61 4.13 22.95
CA GLY A 149 -3.88 3.41 22.83
C GLY A 149 -4.06 2.64 21.52
N THR A 150 -3.15 2.78 20.55
CA THR A 150 -3.21 2.00 19.29
C THR A 150 -3.11 0.51 19.57
N ARG A 151 -3.91 -0.28 18.85
CA ARG A 151 -3.89 -1.76 18.88
C ARG A 151 -3.74 -2.36 17.49
N SER A 152 -4.28 -1.71 16.47
CA SER A 152 -4.11 -2.13 15.08
C SER A 152 -3.88 -0.95 14.15
N VAL A 153 -3.40 -1.26 12.95
CA VAL A 153 -3.14 -0.31 11.88
C VAL A 153 -3.80 -0.81 10.60
N ASP A 154 -4.67 -0.01 10.00
CA ASP A 154 -5.12 -0.25 8.63
C ASP A 154 -4.07 0.32 7.67
N TYR A 155 -3.50 -0.52 6.81
CA TYR A 155 -2.69 -0.11 5.67
C TYR A 155 -3.55 -0.20 4.41
N VAL A 156 -3.74 0.93 3.73
CA VAL A 156 -4.56 0.99 2.51
C VAL A 156 -3.73 1.50 1.35
N MET A 157 -3.65 0.69 0.29
CA MET A 157 -3.20 1.13 -1.03
C MET A 157 -4.42 1.56 -1.84
N THR A 158 -4.40 2.77 -2.40
CA THR A 158 -5.45 3.28 -3.29
C THR A 158 -4.85 3.66 -4.62
N PHE A 159 -5.50 3.21 -5.69
CA PHE A 159 -5.18 3.50 -7.07
C PHE A 159 -6.36 4.24 -7.69
N THR A 160 -6.11 5.40 -8.28
CA THR A 160 -7.18 6.24 -8.86
C THR A 160 -6.92 6.51 -10.32
N ARG A 161 -7.94 6.23 -11.13
CA ARG A 161 -7.98 6.50 -12.57
C ARG A 161 -8.30 7.96 -12.82
N ASN A 162 -7.40 8.66 -13.49
CA ASN A 162 -7.62 10.02 -13.97
C ASN A 162 -8.03 10.05 -15.44
N SER A 163 -7.74 8.99 -16.21
CA SER A 163 -8.15 8.89 -17.61
C SER A 163 -8.17 7.45 -18.14
N GLY A 164 -8.68 7.26 -19.37
CA GLY A 164 -8.73 5.94 -20.01
C GLY A 164 -9.65 4.93 -19.31
N THR A 165 -9.39 3.64 -19.50
CA THR A 165 -10.23 2.53 -19.01
C THR A 165 -9.54 1.66 -17.96
N LYS A 166 -8.21 1.70 -17.87
CA LYS A 166 -7.38 0.97 -16.89
C LYS A 166 -6.83 1.93 -15.85
N ILE A 167 -6.49 1.43 -14.67
CA ILE A 167 -5.78 2.19 -13.64
C ILE A 167 -4.29 1.79 -13.70
N GLY A 168 -3.51 2.55 -14.47
CA GLY A 168 -2.08 2.37 -14.67
C GLY A 168 -1.23 2.89 -13.53
N ALA A 169 -1.61 2.58 -12.29
CA ALA A 169 -0.84 2.90 -11.10
C ALA A 169 -0.42 1.60 -10.43
N TYR A 170 0.84 1.53 -9.97
CA TYR A 170 1.46 0.32 -9.47
C TYR A 170 2.16 0.58 -8.14
N ILE A 171 2.11 -0.42 -7.25
CA ILE A 171 2.87 -0.47 -6.00
C ILE A 171 3.58 -1.82 -5.92
N ASP A 172 4.80 -1.80 -5.40
CA ASP A 172 5.59 -3.01 -5.14
C ASP A 172 6.48 -2.80 -3.89
N ASP A 173 7.03 -3.89 -3.35
CA ASP A 173 7.93 -3.91 -2.20
C ASP A 173 7.39 -3.10 -1.00
N ALA A 174 6.11 -3.22 -0.70
CA ALA A 174 5.49 -2.46 0.39
C ALA A 174 6.03 -2.89 1.76
N SER A 175 6.12 -1.96 2.70
CA SER A 175 6.58 -2.26 4.05
C SER A 175 5.91 -1.39 5.09
N LEU A 176 5.61 -2.03 6.21
CA LEU A 176 5.14 -1.42 7.45
C LEU A 176 5.97 -2.01 8.59
N ARG A 177 6.72 -1.19 9.31
CA ARG A 177 7.62 -1.63 10.38
C ARG A 177 7.47 -0.72 11.58
N VAL A 178 7.43 -1.26 12.79
CA VAL A 178 7.56 -0.43 14.00
C VAL A 178 9.06 -0.18 14.25
N VAL A 179 9.41 1.07 14.55
CA VAL A 179 10.80 1.53 14.77
C VAL A 179 10.95 2.33 16.06
#